data_AF-A0A957QTV3-F1
#
_entry.id   AF-A0A957QTV3-F1
#
_cell.length_a   1.000
_cell.length_b   1.000
_cell.length_c   1.000
_cell.angle_alpha   90.00
_cell.angle_beta   90.00
_cell.angle_gamma   90.00
#
_symmetry.space_group_name_H-M   'P 1'
#
loop_
_entity.id
_entity.type
_entity.pdbx_description
1 polymer ?
#
loop_
_entity_poly.entity_id
_entity_poly.type
_entity_poly.pdbx_seq_one_letter_code
_entity_poly.pdbx_strand_id
1 'polypeptide(L)'
;SDNNLPLAVASVFFSNGRILDSDIWINDAYEWDATGDPAWREIDLESVVLHEMGHWLALGHDPDVRAVMYYAIMSGTLKRTLFDNDRRGIEFIYPCPADDLPCNPSPEPTSTPTPTPSPTVTPTPTITPTPTITPTPTPATQKVSTDGGTLDFVPSDDGEVNLVVPPNAVVTDTLVGIKPVETLWTTPARHQPLMEPFRMVVELDGIEQVGYAFEIPITMTITYDGEPMGMTAGTSVALYEMNVEEERWDDPQCGPVEHDAAQQTVTVPVCQASTFGLFAKESALFLPAVQR
;
A
#
# COMPACT_ATOMS: atom_id res chain seq x y z
N SER A 1 -17.83 -9.44 -1.71
CA SER A 1 -18.30 -10.08 -0.47
C SER A 1 -17.51 -9.47 0.67
N ASP A 2 -18.20 -8.71 1.52
CA ASP A 2 -17.64 -7.78 2.50
C ASP A 2 -17.03 -8.52 3.70
N ASN A 3 -15.71 -8.74 3.69
CA ASN A 3 -14.97 -9.23 4.87
C ASN A 3 -14.57 -8.06 5.78
N ASN A 4 -15.56 -7.31 6.26
CA ASN A 4 -15.34 -6.20 7.21
C ASN A 4 -15.47 -6.66 8.68
N LEU A 5 -15.03 -7.88 8.99
CA LEU A 5 -15.02 -8.40 10.35
C LEU A 5 -13.78 -7.87 11.10
N PRO A 6 -13.89 -7.58 12.40
CA PRO A 6 -12.78 -7.04 13.17
C PRO A 6 -11.71 -8.11 13.45
N LEU A 7 -10.44 -7.71 13.55
CA LEU A 7 -9.33 -8.60 13.90
C LEU A 7 -9.41 -9.06 15.35
N ALA A 8 -9.67 -8.10 16.23
CA ALA A 8 -9.91 -8.34 17.64
C ALA A 8 -10.86 -7.26 18.18
N VAL A 9 -11.40 -7.51 19.37
CA VAL A 9 -12.23 -6.55 20.10
C VAL A 9 -11.83 -6.58 21.57
N ALA A 10 -11.31 -5.46 22.07
CA ALA A 10 -11.22 -5.17 23.49
C ALA A 10 -12.58 -4.72 24.05
N SER A 11 -12.99 -5.32 25.16
CA SER A 11 -14.11 -4.86 25.97
C SER A 11 -13.65 -4.60 27.39
N VAL A 12 -14.17 -3.54 28.02
CA VAL A 12 -13.78 -3.12 29.36
C VAL A 12 -15.03 -2.83 30.18
N PHE A 13 -15.19 -3.52 31.30
CA PHE A 13 -16.33 -3.37 32.20
C PHE A 13 -15.94 -2.49 33.38
N PHE A 14 -16.74 -1.45 33.63
CA PHE A 14 -16.50 -0.51 34.72
C PHE A 14 -17.66 -0.50 35.72
N SER A 15 -17.34 -0.27 36.99
CA SER A 15 -18.31 0.08 38.02
C SER A 15 -17.72 1.09 38.98
N ASN A 16 -18.48 2.15 39.28
CA ASN A 16 -18.07 3.23 40.20
C ASN A 16 -16.68 3.82 39.89
N GLY A 17 -16.35 4.01 38.61
CA GLY A 17 -15.07 4.57 38.17
C GLY A 17 -13.87 3.64 38.30
N ARG A 18 -14.10 2.34 38.50
CA ARG A 18 -13.05 1.30 38.52
C ARG A 18 -13.26 0.32 37.38
N ILE A 19 -12.17 -0.10 36.74
CA ILE A 19 -12.15 -1.27 35.87
C ILE A 19 -12.41 -2.49 36.75
N LEU A 20 -13.43 -3.26 36.40
CA LEU A 20 -13.74 -4.52 37.05
C LEU A 20 -13.21 -5.70 36.27
N ASP A 21 -13.28 -5.61 34.94
CA ASP A 21 -12.93 -6.69 34.03
C ASP A 21 -12.57 -6.14 32.65
N SER A 22 -11.80 -6.91 31.90
CA SER A 22 -11.41 -6.60 30.53
C SER A 22 -11.15 -7.87 29.73
N ASP A 23 -11.81 -8.01 28.59
CA ASP A 23 -11.65 -9.15 27.68
C ASP A 23 -11.08 -8.69 26.35
N ILE A 24 -10.32 -9.58 25.68
CA ILE A 24 -9.97 -9.46 24.27
C ILE A 24 -10.50 -10.68 23.55
N TRP A 25 -11.33 -10.43 22.54
CA TRP A 25 -11.81 -11.45 21.62
C TRP A 25 -10.97 -11.37 20.37
N ILE A 26 -10.22 -12.42 20.07
CA ILE A 26 -9.40 -12.52 18.85
C ILE A 26 -10.19 -13.31 17.81
N ASN A 27 -10.28 -12.78 16.60
CA ASN A 27 -10.98 -13.44 15.51
C ASN A 27 -10.10 -14.54 14.91
N ASP A 28 -10.53 -15.79 15.06
CA ASP A 28 -9.81 -16.98 14.60
C ASP A 28 -9.90 -17.21 13.08
N ALA A 29 -10.63 -16.36 12.36
CA ALA A 29 -10.73 -16.39 10.90
C ALA A 29 -9.48 -15.85 10.18
N TYR A 30 -8.53 -15.27 10.90
CA TYR A 30 -7.29 -14.71 10.35
C TYR A 30 -6.08 -15.63 10.56
N GLU A 31 -5.11 -15.52 9.66
CA GLU A 31 -3.81 -16.16 9.81
C GLU A 31 -2.98 -15.33 10.79
N TRP A 32 -2.63 -15.92 11.94
CA TRP A 32 -1.93 -15.23 13.01
C TRP A 32 -0.48 -15.68 13.08
N ASP A 33 0.44 -14.72 13.12
CA ASP A 33 1.81 -14.97 13.54
C ASP A 33 1.98 -14.60 15.02
N ALA A 34 2.60 -15.49 15.78
CA ALA A 34 2.99 -15.26 17.17
C ALA A 34 4.51 -15.27 17.36
N THR A 35 5.29 -15.37 16.28
CA THR A 35 6.75 -15.51 16.33
C THR A 35 7.48 -14.17 16.24
N GLY A 36 6.83 -13.13 15.71
CA GLY A 36 7.43 -11.83 15.44
C GLY A 36 8.11 -11.73 14.09
N ASP A 37 7.77 -12.63 13.18
CA ASP A 37 8.21 -12.63 11.79
C ASP A 37 7.01 -12.97 10.89
N PRO A 38 5.93 -12.18 10.93
CA PRO A 38 4.71 -12.46 10.18
C PRO A 38 5.02 -12.50 8.68
N ALA A 39 4.62 -13.58 8.02
CA ALA A 39 4.54 -13.56 6.56
C ALA A 39 3.54 -12.49 6.10
N TRP A 40 3.60 -12.10 4.82
CA TRP A 40 2.81 -10.98 4.29
C TRP A 40 1.26 -11.09 4.47
N ARG A 41 0.72 -12.31 4.66
CA ARG A 41 -0.71 -12.57 4.98
C ARG A 41 -1.00 -12.70 6.47
N GLU A 42 0.03 -12.99 7.25
CA GLU A 42 -0.11 -13.22 8.67
C GLU A 42 -0.21 -11.88 9.40
N ILE A 43 -1.04 -11.87 10.42
CA ILE A 43 -1.23 -10.72 11.28
C ILE A 43 -0.42 -10.98 12.53
N ASP A 44 0.43 -10.02 12.87
CA ASP A 44 1.21 -10.10 14.09
C ASP A 44 0.27 -10.03 15.31
N LEU A 45 0.13 -11.16 15.99
CA LEU A 45 -0.77 -11.31 17.13
C LEU A 45 -0.41 -10.33 18.25
N GLU A 46 0.88 -10.18 18.55
CA GLU A 46 1.33 -9.28 19.61
C GLU A 46 1.01 -7.82 19.28
N SER A 47 1.12 -7.40 18.03
CA SER A 47 0.78 -6.04 17.61
C SER A 47 -0.70 -5.74 17.75
N VAL A 48 -1.58 -6.66 17.37
CA VAL A 48 -3.03 -6.50 17.56
C VAL A 48 -3.37 -6.51 19.05
N VAL A 49 -2.83 -7.46 19.82
CA VAL A 49 -3.05 -7.52 21.27
C VAL A 49 -2.54 -6.24 21.96
N LEU A 50 -1.41 -5.66 21.52
CA LEU A 50 -0.90 -4.41 22.06
C LEU A 50 -1.84 -3.22 21.76
N HIS A 51 -2.43 -3.18 20.57
CA HIS A 51 -3.47 -2.20 20.23
C HIS A 51 -4.70 -2.35 21.14
N GLU A 52 -5.22 -3.57 21.28
CA GLU A 52 -6.38 -3.86 22.14
C GLU A 52 -6.07 -3.59 23.63
N MET A 53 -4.83 -3.80 24.06
CA MET A 53 -4.36 -3.43 25.40
C MET A 53 -4.40 -1.91 25.63
N GLY A 54 -4.15 -1.11 24.59
CA GLY A 54 -4.34 0.34 24.70
C GLY A 54 -5.81 0.70 24.94
N HIS A 55 -6.74 0.00 24.29
CA HIS A 55 -8.17 0.14 24.58
C HIS A 55 -8.56 -0.32 25.98
N TRP A 56 -7.95 -1.38 26.52
CA TRP A 56 -8.09 -1.74 27.95
C TRP A 56 -7.75 -0.58 28.86
N LEU A 57 -6.69 0.15 28.51
CA LEU A 57 -6.22 1.31 29.25
C LEU A 57 -6.95 2.61 28.89
N ALA A 58 -8.10 2.51 28.20
CA ALA A 58 -8.96 3.62 27.80
C ALA A 58 -8.35 4.60 26.77
N LEU A 59 -7.29 4.20 26.06
CA LEU A 59 -6.86 4.93 24.87
C LEU A 59 -7.89 4.76 23.75
N GLY A 60 -8.19 5.85 23.05
CA GLY A 60 -8.93 5.80 21.78
C GLY A 60 -7.97 5.58 20.61
N HIS A 61 -8.52 5.47 19.40
CA HIS A 61 -7.69 5.44 18.21
C HIS A 61 -6.93 6.76 18.01
N ASP A 62 -5.69 6.66 17.55
CA ASP A 62 -4.85 7.79 17.15
C ASP A 62 -4.88 7.93 15.62
N PRO A 63 -4.98 9.14 15.05
CA PRO A 63 -4.90 9.35 13.60
C PRO A 63 -3.49 9.14 13.00
N ASP A 64 -2.42 9.13 13.80
CA ASP A 64 -1.05 8.89 13.33
C ASP A 64 -0.85 7.40 13.01
N VAL A 65 -0.56 7.10 11.74
CA VAL A 65 -0.36 5.73 11.25
C VAL A 65 0.75 4.97 11.99
N ARG A 66 1.71 5.68 12.59
CA ARG A 66 2.83 5.09 13.34
C ARG A 66 2.43 4.68 14.75
N ALA A 67 1.38 5.29 15.32
CA ALA A 67 0.89 4.99 16.66
C ALA A 67 0.33 3.56 16.72
N VAL A 68 0.64 2.83 17.79
CA VAL A 68 0.04 1.52 18.04
C VAL A 68 -1.47 1.65 17.99
N MET A 69 -2.03 2.72 18.57
CA MET A 69 -3.46 3.01 18.58
C MET A 69 -4.05 3.48 17.24
N TYR A 70 -3.32 3.45 16.13
CA TYR A 70 -3.95 3.68 14.82
C TYR A 70 -5.02 2.62 14.54
N TYR A 71 -6.19 3.04 14.05
CA TYR A 71 -7.41 2.22 13.90
C TYR A 71 -7.30 0.96 13.00
N ALA A 72 -6.13 0.72 12.40
CA ALA A 72 -5.88 -0.41 11.52
C ALA A 72 -4.43 -0.88 11.66
N ILE A 73 -4.21 -2.16 11.36
CA ILE A 73 -2.89 -2.76 11.22
C ILE A 73 -2.72 -3.31 9.80
N MET A 74 -1.48 -3.32 9.33
CA MET A 74 -1.10 -3.92 8.05
C MET A 74 -0.58 -5.34 8.31
N SER A 75 -1.05 -6.34 7.56
CA SER A 75 -0.51 -7.71 7.64
C SER A 75 0.97 -7.74 7.26
N GLY A 76 1.73 -8.71 7.76
CA GLY A 76 3.17 -8.79 7.54
C GLY A 76 3.99 -7.68 8.20
N THR A 77 3.37 -6.82 9.03
CA THR A 77 4.09 -5.74 9.72
C THR A 77 4.08 -5.94 11.23
N LEU A 78 5.10 -5.37 11.88
CA LEU A 78 5.20 -5.31 13.33
C LEU A 78 4.81 -3.91 13.82
N LYS A 79 3.95 -3.88 14.84
CA LYS A 79 3.53 -2.69 15.58
C LYS A 79 3.64 -2.90 17.09
N ARG A 80 4.72 -3.57 17.50
CA ARG A 80 5.00 -3.94 18.90
C ARG A 80 5.67 -2.83 19.73
N THR A 81 5.98 -1.68 19.13
CA THR A 81 6.67 -0.56 19.81
C THR A 81 5.73 0.62 19.95
N LEU A 82 5.51 1.08 21.20
CA LEU A 82 4.70 2.26 21.50
C LEU A 82 5.29 3.51 20.84
N PHE A 83 4.45 4.26 20.14
CA PHE A 83 4.78 5.59 19.64
C PHE A 83 4.62 6.65 20.74
N ASP A 84 5.19 7.83 20.51
CA ASP A 84 5.19 8.92 21.49
C ASP A 84 3.78 9.32 21.92
N ASN A 85 2.80 9.29 21.02
CA ASN A 85 1.42 9.62 21.34
C ASN A 85 0.74 8.54 22.20
N ASP A 86 1.03 7.26 21.97
CA ASP A 86 0.52 6.17 22.80
C ASP A 86 1.01 6.36 24.25
N ARG A 87 2.30 6.68 24.40
CA ARG A 87 2.94 6.94 25.70
C ARG A 87 2.36 8.19 26.38
N ARG A 88 2.24 9.30 25.66
CA ARG A 88 1.66 10.55 26.21
C ARG A 88 0.20 10.37 26.59
N GLY A 89 -0.56 9.61 25.80
CA GLY A 89 -1.96 9.29 26.08
C GLY A 89 -2.09 8.55 27.40
N ILE A 90 -1.27 7.52 27.63
CA ILE A 90 -1.35 6.76 28.88
C ILE A 90 -0.89 7.59 30.09
N GLU A 91 0.16 8.39 29.94
CA GLU A 91 0.64 9.32 30.97
C GLU A 91 -0.40 10.41 31.30
N PHE A 92 -1.23 10.79 30.34
CA PHE A 92 -2.33 11.73 30.56
C PHE A 92 -3.51 11.10 31.32
N ILE A 93 -3.89 9.87 30.98
CA ILE A 93 -4.99 9.15 31.66
C ILE A 93 -4.58 8.71 33.07
N TYR A 94 -3.33 8.26 33.23
CA TYR A 94 -2.76 7.77 34.48
C TYR A 94 -1.51 8.57 34.85
N PRO A 95 -1.67 9.83 35.32
CA PRO A 95 -0.53 10.67 35.66
C PRO A 95 0.21 10.14 36.90
N CYS A 96 1.52 10.32 36.87
CA CYS A 96 2.37 10.07 38.03
C CYS A 96 1.94 10.91 39.25
N PRO A 97 1.95 10.34 40.46
CA PRO A 97 2.01 11.14 41.67
C PRO A 97 3.25 12.05 41.62
N ALA A 98 3.09 13.32 42.04
CA ALA A 98 4.09 14.37 41.84
C ALA A 98 5.48 14.11 42.47
N ASP A 99 5.61 13.10 43.34
CA ASP A 99 6.81 12.81 44.11
C ASP A 99 7.64 11.59 43.61
N ASP A 100 7.19 10.87 42.58
CA ASP A 100 7.87 9.65 42.04
C ASP A 100 8.15 9.75 40.53
N LEU A 101 9.05 10.65 40.13
CA LEU A 101 9.55 10.73 38.74
C LEU A 101 10.99 10.21 38.61
N PRO A 102 11.28 9.34 37.62
CA PRO A 102 10.34 8.81 36.62
C PRO A 102 9.46 7.67 37.18
N CYS A 103 8.18 7.64 36.80
CA CYS A 103 7.31 6.47 36.99
C CYS A 103 7.79 5.33 36.11
N ASN A 104 8.86 4.67 36.53
CA ASN A 104 9.31 3.43 35.94
C ASN A 104 9.01 2.35 36.97
N PRO A 105 7.86 1.64 36.92
CA PRO A 105 7.81 0.34 37.55
C PRO A 105 8.91 -0.48 36.85
N SER A 106 10.06 -0.61 37.51
CA SER A 106 11.10 -1.52 37.04
C SER A 106 10.43 -2.87 36.82
N PRO A 107 10.50 -3.48 35.63
CA PRO A 107 10.00 -4.82 35.47
C PRO A 107 10.69 -5.69 36.51
N GLU A 108 9.92 -6.35 37.37
CA GLU A 108 10.43 -7.44 38.19
C GLU A 108 11.06 -8.45 37.21
N PRO A 109 12.28 -8.97 37.46
CA PRO A 109 12.99 -9.78 36.48
C PRO A 109 12.11 -10.95 36.02
N THR A 110 11.64 -10.86 34.78
CA THR A 110 10.92 -11.94 34.11
C THR A 110 11.88 -13.12 34.02
N SER A 111 11.43 -14.32 34.45
CA SER A 111 12.22 -15.54 34.31
C SER A 111 12.62 -15.71 32.85
N THR A 112 13.91 -15.59 32.56
CA THR A 112 14.47 -15.83 31.23
C THR A 112 14.03 -17.22 30.76
N PRO A 113 13.31 -17.35 29.64
CA PRO A 113 13.01 -18.66 29.09
C PRO A 113 14.33 -19.37 28.75
N THR A 114 14.45 -20.62 29.17
CA THR A 114 15.60 -21.48 28.88
C THR A 114 15.88 -21.46 27.37
N PRO A 115 17.11 -21.18 26.91
CA PRO A 115 17.41 -21.13 25.49
C PRO A 115 17.15 -22.50 24.85
N THR A 116 16.22 -22.53 23.90
CA THR A 116 16.06 -23.63 22.95
C THR A 116 17.38 -23.78 22.18
N PRO A 117 17.91 -25.00 21.99
CA PRO A 117 19.19 -25.19 21.29
C PRO A 117 19.15 -24.56 19.90
N SER A 118 20.14 -23.72 19.63
CA SER A 118 20.34 -23.01 18.36
C SER A 118 20.40 -24.00 17.20
N PRO A 119 19.67 -23.77 16.09
CA PRO A 119 19.91 -24.51 14.86
C PRO A 119 21.33 -24.26 14.36
N THR A 120 21.96 -25.32 13.87
CA THR A 120 23.29 -25.33 13.28
C THR A 120 23.35 -24.37 12.09
N VAL A 121 24.37 -23.50 12.07
CA VAL A 121 24.63 -22.53 11.00
C VAL A 121 24.71 -23.24 9.65
N THR A 122 23.74 -22.96 8.78
CA THR A 122 23.79 -23.30 7.36
C THR A 122 24.65 -22.25 6.66
N PRO A 123 25.56 -22.62 5.73
CA PRO A 123 26.55 -21.71 5.17
C PRO A 123 25.91 -20.48 4.54
N THR A 124 26.50 -19.32 4.81
CA THR A 124 26.18 -18.02 4.24
C THR A 124 26.06 -18.12 2.71
N PRO A 125 24.93 -17.70 2.09
CA PRO A 125 24.88 -17.58 0.64
C PRO A 125 25.93 -16.55 0.21
N THR A 126 26.77 -16.95 -0.73
CA THR A 126 27.70 -16.07 -1.44
C THR A 126 26.93 -14.87 -1.98
N ILE A 127 27.42 -13.66 -1.72
CA ILE A 127 26.95 -12.40 -2.31
C ILE A 127 26.84 -12.57 -3.83
N THR A 128 25.61 -12.70 -4.31
CA THR A 128 25.28 -12.56 -5.73
C THR A 128 25.66 -11.14 -6.15
N PRO A 129 26.38 -10.95 -7.27
CA PRO A 129 26.78 -9.61 -7.71
C PRO A 129 25.54 -8.70 -7.81
N THR A 130 25.71 -7.47 -7.34
CA THR A 130 24.76 -6.37 -7.54
C THR A 130 24.25 -6.40 -8.99
N PRO A 131 22.93 -6.38 -9.24
CA PRO A 131 22.44 -6.27 -10.60
C PRO A 131 23.09 -5.06 -11.24
N THR A 132 23.78 -5.31 -12.35
CA THR A 132 24.21 -4.23 -13.22
C THR A 132 22.94 -3.55 -13.68
N ILE A 133 22.77 -2.27 -13.37
CA ILE A 133 21.74 -1.42 -13.97
C ILE A 133 21.82 -1.60 -15.49
N THR A 134 20.89 -2.40 -16.02
CA THR A 134 20.64 -2.51 -17.45
C THR A 134 20.32 -1.11 -17.94
N PRO A 135 20.89 -0.65 -19.08
CA PRO A 135 20.58 0.68 -19.60
C PRO A 135 19.07 0.84 -19.70
N THR A 136 18.54 1.86 -19.03
CA THR A 136 17.16 2.32 -19.15
C THR A 136 16.77 2.27 -20.63
N PRO A 137 15.69 1.56 -21.02
CA PRO A 137 15.25 1.55 -22.41
C PRO A 137 15.08 3.00 -22.86
N THR A 138 15.68 3.32 -24.00
CA THR A 138 15.53 4.65 -24.61
C THR A 138 14.04 4.96 -24.73
N PRO A 139 13.55 6.14 -24.30
CA PRO A 139 12.13 6.47 -24.41
C PRO A 139 11.71 6.36 -25.87
N ALA A 140 10.97 5.30 -26.18
CA ALA A 140 10.53 5.02 -27.53
C ALA A 140 9.23 5.77 -27.75
N THR A 141 9.26 6.87 -28.51
CA THR A 141 8.04 7.43 -29.11
C THR A 141 7.71 6.64 -30.37
N GLN A 142 6.44 6.34 -30.59
CA GLN A 142 5.94 5.69 -31.79
C GLN A 142 4.96 6.61 -32.53
N LYS A 143 5.01 6.55 -33.85
CA LYS A 143 4.18 7.39 -34.70
C LYS A 143 2.79 6.77 -34.89
N VAL A 144 1.76 7.58 -34.71
CA VAL A 144 0.38 7.27 -35.09
C VAL A 144 -0.13 8.33 -36.06
N SER A 145 -0.92 7.90 -37.04
CA SER A 145 -1.53 8.79 -38.04
C SER A 145 -3.01 9.00 -37.75
N THR A 146 -3.68 9.83 -38.54
CA THR A 146 -5.13 10.07 -38.43
C THR A 146 -5.98 8.82 -38.65
N ASP A 147 -5.45 7.79 -39.32
CA ASP A 147 -6.14 6.51 -39.51
C ASP A 147 -6.14 5.63 -38.24
N GLY A 148 -5.48 6.08 -37.17
CA GLY A 148 -5.33 5.33 -35.93
C GLY A 148 -4.19 4.32 -36.00
N GLY A 149 -4.13 3.44 -35.00
CA GLY A 149 -3.10 2.40 -34.91
C GLY A 149 -3.02 1.77 -33.52
N THR A 150 -2.11 0.82 -33.40
CA THR A 150 -1.77 0.17 -32.12
C THR A 150 -0.30 0.41 -31.82
N LEU A 151 0.00 0.80 -30.58
CA LEU A 151 1.34 1.13 -30.12
C LEU A 151 1.67 0.28 -28.88
N ASP A 152 2.83 -0.35 -28.86
CA ASP A 152 3.26 -1.23 -27.77
C ASP A 152 4.51 -0.69 -27.09
N PHE A 153 4.48 -0.52 -25.77
CA PHE A 153 5.59 0.00 -24.98
C PHE A 153 5.90 -0.94 -23.80
N VAL A 154 7.17 -0.98 -23.41
CA VAL A 154 7.64 -1.73 -22.23
C VAL A 154 8.32 -0.72 -21.31
N PRO A 155 7.57 -0.04 -20.42
CA PRO A 155 8.12 1.02 -19.56
C PRO A 155 9.08 0.48 -18.49
N SER A 156 8.90 -0.78 -18.06
CA SER A 156 9.71 -1.45 -17.03
C SER A 156 9.77 -2.94 -17.32
N ASP A 157 10.66 -3.67 -16.64
CA ASP A 157 10.73 -5.13 -16.74
C ASP A 157 9.46 -5.81 -16.21
N ASP A 158 8.67 -5.12 -15.37
CA ASP A 158 7.49 -5.67 -14.68
C ASP A 158 6.14 -5.39 -15.39
N GLY A 159 6.13 -4.85 -16.61
CA GLY A 159 4.87 -4.62 -17.33
C GLY A 159 4.98 -4.01 -18.72
N GLU A 160 3.89 -4.14 -19.48
CA GLU A 160 3.72 -3.67 -20.85
C GLU A 160 2.51 -2.74 -20.96
N VAL A 161 2.58 -1.78 -21.89
CA VAL A 161 1.50 -0.82 -22.18
C VAL A 161 1.17 -0.90 -23.66
N ASN A 162 -0.05 -1.34 -23.96
CA ASN A 162 -0.64 -1.31 -25.30
C ASN A 162 -1.61 -0.13 -25.41
N LEU A 163 -1.46 0.67 -26.46
CA LEU A 163 -2.38 1.76 -26.80
C LEU A 163 -3.09 1.45 -28.11
N VAL A 164 -4.41 1.49 -28.10
CA VAL A 164 -5.25 1.45 -29.30
C VAL A 164 -5.79 2.85 -29.56
N VAL A 165 -5.29 3.46 -30.64
CA VAL A 165 -5.69 4.79 -31.09
C VAL A 165 -6.72 4.62 -32.21
N PRO A 166 -8.00 4.98 -32.00
CA PRO A 166 -9.00 4.86 -33.05
C PRO A 166 -8.79 5.92 -34.15
N PRO A 167 -9.33 5.69 -35.36
CA PRO A 167 -9.29 6.69 -36.43
C PRO A 167 -9.88 8.03 -35.96
N ASN A 168 -9.21 9.12 -36.32
CA ASN A 168 -9.51 10.50 -35.93
C ASN A 168 -9.33 10.83 -34.44
N ALA A 169 -8.72 9.97 -33.62
CA ALA A 169 -8.31 10.35 -32.26
C ALA A 169 -7.19 11.41 -32.25
N VAL A 170 -6.41 11.47 -33.34
CA VAL A 170 -5.43 12.51 -33.62
C VAL A 170 -5.76 13.18 -34.94
N VAL A 171 -5.45 14.48 -35.07
CA VAL A 171 -5.74 15.30 -36.26
C VAL A 171 -4.56 15.39 -37.24
N THR A 172 -3.39 14.95 -36.81
CA THR A 172 -2.16 14.92 -37.61
C THR A 172 -1.30 13.74 -37.19
N ASP A 173 -0.28 13.45 -37.98
CA ASP A 173 0.80 12.54 -37.61
C ASP A 173 1.40 12.96 -36.26
N THR A 174 1.25 12.08 -35.27
CA THR A 174 1.55 12.36 -33.87
C THR A 174 2.53 11.31 -33.34
N LEU A 175 3.53 11.73 -32.58
CA LEU A 175 4.40 10.82 -31.83
C LEU A 175 3.83 10.64 -30.43
N VAL A 176 3.50 9.42 -30.04
CA VAL A 176 3.07 9.07 -28.68
C VAL A 176 4.16 8.24 -28.05
N GLY A 177 4.53 8.54 -26.81
CA GLY A 177 5.56 7.82 -26.09
C GLY A 177 5.18 7.54 -24.64
N ILE A 178 5.92 6.61 -24.05
CA ILE A 178 5.90 6.37 -22.61
C ILE A 178 7.30 6.71 -22.08
N LYS A 179 7.36 7.56 -21.07
CA LYS A 179 8.60 8.00 -20.41
C LYS A 179 8.56 7.63 -18.92
N PRO A 180 9.72 7.35 -18.29
CA PRO A 180 9.78 7.20 -16.85
C PRO A 180 9.41 8.50 -16.14
N VAL A 181 8.98 8.38 -14.90
CA VAL A 181 8.72 9.50 -14.01
C VAL A 181 10.04 9.98 -13.39
N GLU A 182 10.50 11.18 -13.76
CA GLU A 182 11.79 11.73 -13.28
C GLU A 182 11.74 12.31 -11.86
N THR A 183 10.54 12.62 -11.35
CA THR A 183 10.33 13.15 -9.99
C THR A 183 9.64 12.09 -9.14
N LEU A 184 10.32 11.62 -8.09
CA LEU A 184 9.77 10.62 -7.19
C LEU A 184 8.57 11.19 -6.42
N TRP A 185 7.37 10.90 -6.88
CA TRP A 185 6.14 11.17 -6.14
C TRP A 185 5.91 10.07 -5.12
N THR A 186 5.34 10.44 -3.97
CA THR A 186 5.03 9.46 -2.93
C THR A 186 3.91 8.55 -3.40
N THR A 187 4.18 7.25 -3.41
CA THR A 187 3.15 6.22 -3.54
C THR A 187 2.03 6.47 -2.52
N PRO A 188 0.74 6.37 -2.89
CA PRO A 188 -0.34 6.52 -1.93
C PRO A 188 -0.18 5.54 -0.77
N ALA A 189 -0.59 5.94 0.44
CA ALA A 189 -0.60 5.01 1.55
C ALA A 189 -1.44 3.76 1.22
N ARG A 190 -0.98 2.57 1.63
CA ARG A 190 -1.65 1.27 1.39
C ARG A 190 -1.73 0.86 -0.09
N HIS A 191 -0.80 1.36 -0.90
CA HIS A 191 -0.65 0.99 -2.30
C HIS A 191 0.79 0.54 -2.54
N GLN A 192 0.96 -0.60 -3.19
CA GLN A 192 2.25 -1.07 -3.67
C GLN A 192 2.28 -0.95 -5.20
N PRO A 193 3.28 -0.28 -5.80
CA PRO A 193 3.37 -0.22 -7.25
C PRO A 193 3.56 -1.63 -7.81
N LEU A 194 2.74 -2.01 -8.79
CA LEU A 194 2.88 -3.25 -9.54
C LEU A 194 3.86 -3.11 -10.70
N MET A 195 4.11 -1.89 -11.14
CA MET A 195 5.10 -1.51 -12.13
C MET A 195 5.60 -0.09 -11.84
N GLU A 196 6.70 0.32 -12.47
CA GLU A 196 7.16 1.70 -12.35
C GLU A 196 6.09 2.67 -12.92
N PRO A 197 5.72 3.74 -12.18
CA PRO A 197 4.84 4.77 -12.72
C PRO A 197 5.43 5.38 -13.99
N PHE A 198 4.57 5.71 -14.94
CA PHE A 198 5.00 6.19 -16.25
C PHE A 198 4.19 7.39 -16.73
N ARG A 199 4.83 8.17 -17.60
CA ARG A 199 4.23 9.34 -18.25
C ARG A 199 3.90 8.98 -19.69
N MET A 200 2.63 9.12 -20.06
CA MET A 200 2.24 9.18 -21.46
C MET A 200 2.54 10.58 -21.97
N VAL A 201 3.33 10.65 -23.04
CA VAL A 201 3.73 11.90 -23.67
C VAL A 201 3.31 11.92 -25.12
N VAL A 202 2.99 13.11 -25.61
CA VAL A 202 2.70 13.37 -27.01
C VAL A 202 3.72 14.38 -27.51
N GLU A 203 4.40 14.10 -28.61
CA GLU A 203 5.34 15.00 -29.24
C GLU A 203 4.85 15.38 -30.64
N LEU A 204 4.80 16.69 -30.89
CA LEU A 204 4.53 17.27 -32.20
C LEU A 204 5.75 18.11 -32.60
N ASP A 205 6.27 17.86 -33.80
CA ASP A 205 7.46 18.54 -34.33
C ASP A 205 8.67 18.53 -33.37
N GLY A 206 8.81 17.45 -32.58
CA GLY A 206 9.89 17.29 -31.60
C GLY A 206 9.68 18.05 -30.28
N ILE A 207 8.48 18.54 -30.02
CA ILE A 207 8.11 19.25 -28.79
C ILE A 207 7.04 18.46 -28.04
N GLU A 208 7.31 18.15 -26.77
CA GLU A 208 6.34 17.52 -25.86
C GLU A 208 5.16 18.47 -25.57
N GLN A 209 3.96 17.99 -25.82
CA GLN A 209 2.70 18.70 -25.67
C GLN A 209 2.11 18.40 -24.29
N VAL A 210 2.27 19.34 -23.35
CA VAL A 210 1.71 19.22 -22.01
C VAL A 210 0.19 19.28 -22.07
N GLY A 211 -0.48 18.26 -21.54
CA GLY A 211 -1.94 18.18 -21.49
C GLY A 211 -2.61 18.00 -22.85
N TYR A 212 -1.94 17.36 -23.80
CA TYR A 212 -2.51 17.02 -25.10
C TYR A 212 -3.79 16.17 -24.93
N ALA A 213 -4.91 16.67 -25.45
CA ALA A 213 -6.19 15.97 -25.46
C ALA A 213 -6.41 15.27 -26.81
N PHE A 214 -6.85 14.02 -26.76
CA PHE A 214 -7.25 13.27 -27.95
C PHE A 214 -8.68 13.68 -28.35
N GLU A 215 -8.94 13.78 -29.65
CA GLU A 215 -10.27 14.11 -30.19
C GLU A 215 -11.30 13.01 -29.87
N ILE A 216 -10.82 11.78 -29.80
CA ILE A 216 -11.55 10.59 -29.40
C ILE A 216 -10.69 9.87 -28.36
N PRO A 217 -11.27 9.42 -27.22
CA PRO A 217 -10.51 8.67 -26.23
C PRO A 217 -9.78 7.49 -26.86
N ILE A 218 -8.49 7.36 -26.58
CA ILE A 218 -7.73 6.17 -26.93
C ILE A 218 -7.95 5.11 -25.85
N THR A 219 -7.73 3.84 -26.17
CA THR A 219 -7.78 2.77 -25.17
C THR A 219 -6.36 2.43 -24.75
N MET A 220 -6.10 2.46 -23.45
CA MET A 220 -4.85 1.98 -22.87
C MET A 220 -5.12 0.66 -22.16
N THR A 221 -4.34 -0.37 -22.50
CA THR A 221 -4.31 -1.65 -21.79
C THR A 221 -2.92 -1.83 -21.20
N ILE A 222 -2.86 -2.02 -19.89
CA ILE A 222 -1.63 -2.31 -19.15
C ILE A 222 -1.66 -3.80 -18.82
N THR A 223 -0.62 -4.51 -19.23
CA THR A 223 -0.33 -5.88 -18.78
C THR A 223 0.73 -5.79 -17.71
N TYR A 224 0.54 -6.45 -16.57
CA TYR A 224 1.48 -6.43 -15.46
C TYR A 224 1.93 -7.84 -15.11
N ASP A 225 3.22 -7.99 -14.80
CA ASP A 225 3.83 -9.28 -14.54
C ASP A 225 3.54 -9.75 -13.13
N GLY A 226 2.57 -10.66 -12.99
CA GLY A 226 2.30 -11.30 -11.69
C GLY A 226 1.66 -10.35 -10.67
N GLU A 227 0.69 -10.86 -9.92
CA GLU A 227 0.59 -10.38 -8.54
C GLU A 227 1.86 -10.90 -7.83
N PRO A 228 2.54 -10.13 -6.96
CA PRO A 228 3.76 -10.59 -6.28
C PRO A 228 3.58 -12.00 -5.73
N MET A 229 4.57 -12.89 -5.91
CA MET A 229 4.47 -14.31 -5.54
C MET A 229 3.82 -14.49 -4.16
N GLY A 230 2.57 -14.98 -4.15
CA GLY A 230 1.78 -15.22 -2.93
C GLY A 230 0.31 -14.80 -3.01
N MET A 231 -0.07 -13.85 -3.85
CA MET A 231 -1.41 -13.25 -3.74
C MET A 231 -2.56 -14.13 -4.27
N THR A 232 -3.60 -14.37 -3.46
CA THR A 232 -5.00 -14.59 -3.89
C THR A 232 -6.02 -14.34 -2.77
N ALA A 233 -7.18 -13.82 -3.19
CA ALA A 233 -8.42 -13.42 -2.49
C ALA A 233 -8.31 -12.20 -1.55
N GLY A 234 -8.52 -10.99 -2.11
CA GLY A 234 -8.74 -9.75 -1.32
C GLY A 234 -7.98 -8.50 -1.79
N THR A 235 -6.99 -8.64 -2.69
CA THR A 235 -6.30 -7.51 -3.32
C THR A 235 -7.15 -6.94 -4.45
N SER A 236 -7.32 -5.62 -4.49
CA SER A 236 -7.86 -4.92 -5.67
C SER A 236 -6.73 -4.20 -6.38
N VAL A 237 -6.53 -4.49 -7.66
CA VAL A 237 -5.64 -3.68 -8.50
C VAL A 237 -6.35 -2.38 -8.84
N ALA A 238 -5.66 -1.26 -8.65
CA ALA A 238 -6.17 0.06 -8.96
C ALA A 238 -5.18 0.80 -9.85
N LEU A 239 -5.70 1.33 -10.95
CA LEU A 239 -5.00 2.30 -11.78
C LEU A 239 -5.39 3.70 -11.32
N TYR A 240 -4.40 4.55 -11.09
CA TYR A 240 -4.61 5.96 -10.81
C TYR A 240 -3.94 6.84 -11.86
N GLU A 241 -4.51 8.04 -11.98
CA GLU A 241 -3.98 9.15 -12.75
C GLU A 241 -3.43 10.21 -11.78
N MET A 242 -2.24 10.74 -12.04
CA MET A 242 -1.65 11.78 -11.18
C MET A 242 -2.29 13.14 -11.43
N ASN A 243 -2.83 13.74 -10.38
CA ASN A 243 -3.14 15.15 -10.32
C ASN A 243 -1.87 15.94 -9.99
N VAL A 244 -1.28 16.54 -11.03
CA VAL A 244 -0.01 17.27 -10.90
C VAL A 244 -0.16 18.56 -10.07
N GLU A 245 -1.33 19.19 -10.08
CA GLU A 245 -1.58 20.43 -9.32
C GLU A 245 -1.68 20.17 -7.81
N GLU A 246 -2.32 19.05 -7.44
CA GLU A 246 -2.55 18.68 -6.03
C GLU A 246 -1.54 17.63 -5.50
N GLU A 247 -0.56 17.24 -6.32
CA GLU A 247 0.46 16.23 -6.00
C GLU A 247 -0.11 14.92 -5.43
N ARG A 248 -1.23 14.44 -6.00
CA ARG A 248 -1.91 13.23 -5.52
C ARG A 248 -2.40 12.35 -6.65
N TRP A 249 -2.63 11.08 -6.33
CA TRP A 249 -3.22 10.09 -7.23
C TRP A 249 -4.74 10.11 -7.13
N ASP A 250 -5.42 10.29 -8.26
CA ASP A 250 -6.87 10.31 -8.41
C ASP A 250 -7.35 9.18 -9.35
N ASP A 251 -8.63 8.83 -9.29
CA ASP A 251 -9.22 7.89 -10.25
C ASP A 251 -9.15 8.47 -11.68
N PRO A 252 -8.90 7.66 -12.73
CA PRO A 252 -8.90 8.14 -14.11
C PRO A 252 -10.24 8.79 -14.49
N GLN A 253 -10.18 10.02 -15.02
CA GLN A 253 -11.40 10.83 -15.23
C GLN A 253 -12.11 10.56 -16.56
N CYS A 254 -11.41 9.96 -17.53
CA CYS A 254 -11.92 9.80 -18.89
C CYS A 254 -13.03 8.73 -19.00
N GLY A 255 -13.03 7.73 -18.12
CA GLY A 255 -14.03 6.67 -18.12
C GLY A 255 -13.67 5.53 -17.17
N PRO A 256 -14.49 4.46 -17.15
CA PRO A 256 -14.31 3.37 -16.21
C PRO A 256 -13.00 2.61 -16.46
N VAL A 257 -12.38 2.17 -15.37
CA VAL A 257 -11.26 1.23 -15.39
C VAL A 257 -11.81 -0.19 -15.35
N GLU A 258 -11.43 -1.01 -16.32
CA GLU A 258 -11.77 -2.43 -16.38
C GLU A 258 -10.56 -3.26 -15.98
N HIS A 259 -10.72 -4.17 -15.01
CA HIS A 259 -9.67 -5.07 -14.54
C HIS A 259 -10.02 -6.52 -14.87
N ASP A 260 -9.15 -7.21 -15.61
CA ASP A 260 -9.19 -8.64 -15.80
C ASP A 260 -8.03 -9.28 -15.03
N ALA A 261 -8.34 -9.76 -13.83
CA ALA A 261 -7.37 -10.42 -12.97
C ALA A 261 -6.86 -11.76 -13.52
N ALA A 262 -7.61 -12.43 -14.41
CA ALA A 262 -7.20 -13.70 -15.00
C ALA A 262 -6.17 -13.50 -16.12
N GLN A 263 -6.30 -12.39 -16.86
CA GLN A 263 -5.33 -11.97 -17.88
C GLN A 263 -4.25 -11.03 -17.34
N GLN A 264 -4.38 -10.57 -16.09
CA GLN A 264 -3.51 -9.57 -15.48
C GLN A 264 -3.43 -8.29 -16.30
N THR A 265 -4.59 -7.81 -16.71
CA THR A 265 -4.72 -6.61 -17.53
C THR A 265 -5.63 -5.58 -16.88
N VAL A 266 -5.27 -4.32 -17.03
CA VAL A 266 -6.12 -3.18 -16.73
C VAL A 266 -6.33 -2.36 -17.98
N THR A 267 -7.58 -2.11 -18.35
CA THR A 267 -7.97 -1.34 -19.53
C THR A 267 -8.71 -0.08 -19.12
N VAL A 268 -8.34 1.06 -19.70
CA VAL A 268 -8.95 2.36 -19.41
C VAL A 268 -9.01 3.22 -20.68
N PRO A 269 -10.09 4.00 -20.89
CA PRO A 269 -10.07 5.06 -21.90
C PRO A 269 -9.20 6.24 -21.42
N VAL A 270 -8.44 6.83 -22.33
CA VAL A 270 -7.55 7.97 -22.05
C VAL A 270 -7.93 9.14 -22.96
N CYS A 271 -8.36 10.23 -22.34
CA CYS A 271 -8.82 11.43 -23.04
C CYS A 271 -7.68 12.44 -23.22
N GLN A 272 -6.69 12.40 -22.32
CA GLN A 272 -5.57 13.33 -22.28
C GLN A 272 -4.30 12.59 -21.91
N ALA A 273 -3.19 12.95 -22.55
CA ALA A 273 -1.87 12.46 -22.16
C ALA A 273 -1.57 12.89 -20.71
N SER A 274 -1.26 11.90 -19.87
CA SER A 274 -1.17 12.06 -18.42
C SER A 274 -0.11 11.12 -17.83
N THR A 275 -0.04 11.11 -16.51
CA THR A 275 0.83 10.22 -15.74
C THR A 275 -0.01 9.17 -15.03
N PHE A 276 0.40 7.91 -15.14
CA PHE A 276 -0.33 6.77 -14.61
C PHE A 276 0.52 5.95 -13.65
N GLY A 277 -0.14 5.37 -12.66
CA GLY A 277 0.47 4.46 -11.70
C GLY A 277 -0.48 3.29 -11.46
N LEU A 278 0.03 2.07 -11.59
CA LEU A 278 -0.71 0.86 -11.31
C LEU A 278 -0.29 0.31 -9.95
N PHE A 279 -1.26 0.07 -9.08
CA PHE A 279 -1.01 -0.31 -7.71
C PHE A 279 -1.84 -1.51 -7.28
N ALA A 280 -1.22 -2.40 -6.51
CA ALA A 280 -1.95 -3.29 -5.62
C ALA A 280 -2.43 -2.49 -4.42
N LYS A 281 -3.75 -2.48 -4.17
CA LYS A 281 -4.33 -1.88 -2.97
C LYS A 281 -4.39 -2.92 -1.86
N GLU A 282 -3.76 -2.61 -0.75
CA GLU A 282 -3.75 -3.47 0.43
C GLU A 282 -5.05 -3.30 1.22
N SER A 283 -5.70 -4.43 1.51
CA SER A 283 -6.87 -4.48 2.41
C SER A 283 -6.42 -4.25 3.85
N ALA A 284 -6.51 -3.01 4.34
CA ALA A 284 -6.35 -2.74 5.77
C ALA A 284 -7.54 -3.30 6.55
N LEU A 285 -7.26 -4.12 7.57
CA LEU A 285 -8.27 -4.71 8.44
C LEU A 285 -8.56 -3.79 9.62
N PHE A 286 -9.85 -3.54 9.85
CA PHE A 286 -10.33 -2.53 10.79
C PHE A 286 -10.32 -3.07 12.22
N LEU A 287 -9.75 -2.32 13.17
CA LEU A 287 -9.91 -2.55 14.60
C LEU A 287 -11.10 -1.69 15.06
N PRO A 288 -12.24 -2.29 15.47
CA PRO A 288 -13.42 -1.53 15.81
C PRO A 288 -13.19 -0.84 17.16
N ALA A 289 -13.63 0.41 17.27
CA ALA A 289 -13.60 1.10 18.56
C ALA A 289 -14.51 0.38 19.57
N VAL A 290 -14.04 0.30 20.82
CA VAL A 290 -14.72 -0.32 21.98
C VAL A 290 -16.22 -0.01 21.99
N GLN A 291 -17.04 -1.06 22.09
CA GLN A 291 -18.45 -0.93 22.41
C GLN A 291 -18.57 -0.68 23.93
N ARG A 292 -18.93 0.56 24.29
CA ARG A 292 -19.13 1.01 25.68
C ARG A 292 -20.46 0.53 26.25
#